data_AF-A0A2U3K5E3-F1
#
_entry.id   AF-A0A2U3K5E3-F1
#
_cell.length_a   1.000
_cell.length_b   1.000
_cell.length_c   1.000
_cell.angle_alpha   90.00
_cell.angle_beta   90.00
_cell.angle_gamma   90.00
#
_symmetry.space_group_name_H-M   'P 1'
#
loop_
_entity.id
_entity.type
_entity.pdbx_description
1 polymer ?
#
loop_
_entity_poly.entity_id
_entity_poly.type
_entity_poly.pdbx_seq_one_letter_code
_entity_poly.pdbx_strand_id
1 'polypeptide(L)'
;MTPKKKLLRKSSGRSNNKSTKLGRVLVESAKQISRHMRGEIELPMKVVHVVPDVDVRAIREGQGLTREQFAERYGLQVRAIQEWEQGRRKPEPAVRAYMLVIKNQPAAVRKALTAA
;
A
#
# COMPACT_ATOMS: atom_id res chain seq x y z
N MET A 1 78.14 -15.83 7.16
CA MET A 1 76.96 -15.09 6.65
C MET A 1 75.69 -15.80 7.13
N THR A 2 75.00 -15.25 8.12
CA THR A 2 73.72 -15.75 8.63
C THR A 2 72.56 -15.11 7.86
N PRO A 3 71.51 -15.85 7.44
CA PRO A 3 70.35 -15.24 6.83
C PRO A 3 69.43 -14.66 7.92
N LYS A 4 69.20 -13.36 7.88
CA LYS A 4 68.26 -12.64 8.76
C LYS A 4 66.83 -13.15 8.50
N LYS A 5 66.20 -13.75 9.53
CA LYS A 5 64.76 -14.06 9.53
C LYS A 5 63.97 -12.75 9.36
N LYS A 6 63.22 -12.65 8.27
CA LYS A 6 62.22 -11.60 8.03
C LYS A 6 61.08 -11.79 9.03
N LEU A 7 61.03 -10.98 10.08
CA LEU A 7 59.90 -10.91 11.00
C LEU A 7 58.69 -10.38 10.23
N LEU A 8 57.73 -11.26 9.94
CA LEU A 8 56.42 -10.89 9.46
C LEU A 8 55.73 -10.03 10.52
N ARG A 9 55.60 -8.74 10.23
CA ARG A 9 54.84 -7.78 11.04
C ARG A 9 53.37 -8.20 10.97
N LYS A 10 52.83 -8.75 12.06
CA LYS A 10 51.39 -8.97 12.21
C LYS A 10 50.69 -7.62 12.03
N SER A 11 49.88 -7.48 10.98
CA SER A 11 48.93 -6.38 10.88
C SER A 11 47.89 -6.58 11.98
N SER A 12 48.04 -5.82 13.07
CA SER A 12 47.03 -5.71 14.10
C SER A 12 45.72 -5.27 13.44
N GLY A 13 44.75 -6.18 13.45
CA GLY A 13 43.41 -5.93 12.92
C GLY A 13 42.78 -4.77 13.65
N ARG A 14 42.69 -3.62 12.97
CA ARG A 14 41.92 -2.47 13.45
C ARG A 14 40.44 -2.73 13.18
N SER A 15 39.85 -3.64 13.94
CA SER A 15 38.39 -3.66 14.08
C SER A 15 38.02 -2.48 14.97
N ASN A 16 37.45 -1.42 14.41
CA ASN A 16 36.70 -0.49 15.24
C ASN A 16 35.37 -0.14 14.59
N ASN A 17 34.36 -0.84 15.09
CA ASN A 17 32.95 -0.81 14.79
C ASN A 17 32.39 0.63 14.88
N LYS A 18 32.13 1.27 13.73
CA LYS A 18 31.35 2.52 13.66
C LYS A 18 30.03 2.33 12.92
N SER A 19 29.34 1.23 13.16
CA SER A 19 27.95 1.13 12.72
C SER A 19 27.08 1.92 13.72
N THR A 20 26.53 3.04 13.25
CA THR A 20 25.49 3.78 13.98
C THR A 20 24.27 2.87 14.17
N LYS A 21 23.42 3.15 15.17
CA LYS A 21 22.17 2.40 15.38
C LYS A 21 21.36 2.32 14.09
N LEU A 22 21.24 3.44 13.38
CA LEU A 22 20.58 3.52 12.08
C LEU A 22 21.26 2.63 11.03
N GLY A 23 22.59 2.67 10.92
CA GLY A 23 23.34 1.85 9.97
C GLY A 23 23.12 0.36 10.18
N ARG A 24 23.05 -0.10 11.44
CA ARG A 24 22.73 -1.50 11.75
C ARG A 24 21.32 -1.88 11.32
N VAL A 25 20.34 -1.01 11.62
CA VAL A 25 18.94 -1.24 11.21
C VAL A 25 18.83 -1.31 9.69
N LEU A 26 19.45 -0.40 8.95
CA LEU A 26 19.41 -0.41 7.48
C LEU A 26 20.01 -1.68 6.89
N VAL A 27 21.15 -2.14 7.41
CA VAL A 27 21.78 -3.39 6.97
C VAL A 27 20.89 -4.59 7.29
N GLU A 28 20.27 -4.64 8.46
CA GLU A 28 19.37 -5.75 8.82
C GLU A 28 18.08 -5.74 8.00
N SER A 29 17.47 -4.58 7.77
CA SER A 29 16.30 -4.46 6.88
C SER A 29 16.63 -4.87 5.45
N ALA A 30 17.79 -4.46 4.92
CA ALA A 30 18.22 -4.86 3.57
C ALA A 30 18.45 -6.38 3.46
N LYS A 31 19.01 -7.02 4.49
CA LYS A 31 19.12 -8.48 4.56
C LYS A 31 17.74 -9.15 4.60
N GLN A 32 16.80 -8.62 5.37
CA GLN A 32 15.43 -9.14 5.41
C GLN A 32 14.76 -9.07 4.04
N ILE A 33 14.85 -7.93 3.34
CA ILE A 33 14.32 -7.79 1.98
C ILE A 33 14.98 -8.81 1.03
N SER A 34 16.30 -8.96 1.10
CA SER A 34 17.05 -9.89 0.25
C SER A 34 16.60 -11.35 0.46
N ARG A 35 16.40 -11.77 1.72
CA ARG A 35 15.86 -13.11 2.05
C ARG A 35 14.44 -13.29 1.53
N HIS A 36 13.62 -12.24 1.62
CA HIS A 36 12.26 -12.29 1.10
C HIS A 36 12.21 -12.45 -0.42
N MET A 37 13.01 -11.66 -1.15
CA MET A 37 13.09 -11.75 -2.62
C MET A 37 13.62 -13.09 -3.11
N ARG A 38 14.46 -13.78 -2.31
CA ARG A 38 14.92 -15.15 -2.59
C ARG A 38 13.93 -16.25 -2.17
N GLY A 39 12.78 -15.88 -1.58
CA GLY A 39 11.78 -16.84 -1.11
C GLY A 39 12.16 -17.57 0.20
N GLU A 40 13.18 -17.11 0.92
CA GLU A 40 13.62 -17.72 2.18
C GLU A 40 12.71 -17.33 3.36
N ILE A 41 12.12 -16.13 3.30
CA ILE A 41 11.16 -15.63 4.28
C ILE A 41 9.99 -14.94 3.58
N GLU A 42 8.81 -14.97 4.17
CA GLU A 42 7.70 -14.12 3.75
C GLU A 42 7.62 -12.89 4.66
N LEU A 43 7.75 -11.70 4.08
CA LEU A 43 7.44 -10.46 4.77
C LEU A 43 5.96 -10.13 4.54
N PRO A 44 5.25 -9.58 5.55
CA PRO A 44 3.85 -9.21 5.40
C PRO A 44 3.72 -8.11 4.34
N MET A 45 3.30 -8.50 3.14
CA MET A 45 3.03 -7.60 2.03
C MET A 45 1.52 -7.38 1.91
N LYS A 46 1.08 -6.13 1.96
CA LYS A 46 -0.32 -5.79 1.68
C LYS A 46 -0.42 -5.31 0.25
N VAL A 47 -0.65 -6.22 -0.68
CA VAL A 47 -0.89 -5.86 -2.07
C VAL A 47 -2.38 -5.98 -2.39
N VAL A 48 -3.00 -4.85 -2.74
CA VAL A 48 -4.41 -4.80 -3.14
C VAL A 48 -4.47 -4.98 -4.66
N HIS A 49 -4.45 -6.23 -5.11
CA HIS A 49 -4.45 -6.56 -6.54
C HIS A 49 -5.84 -6.56 -7.17
N VAL A 50 -6.89 -6.82 -6.38
CA VAL A 50 -8.26 -6.93 -6.87
C VAL A 50 -9.17 -6.19 -5.91
N VAL A 51 -9.76 -5.09 -6.38
CA VAL A 51 -10.87 -4.48 -5.66
C VAL A 51 -12.10 -5.35 -5.90
N PRO A 52 -12.70 -5.93 -4.83
CA PRO A 52 -13.85 -6.82 -4.97
C PRO A 52 -15.01 -6.09 -5.65
N ASP A 53 -15.92 -6.87 -6.23
CA ASP A 53 -17.20 -6.34 -6.70
C ASP A 53 -17.93 -5.65 -5.54
N VAL A 54 -18.53 -4.50 -5.84
CA VAL A 54 -19.21 -3.65 -4.85
C VAL A 54 -20.68 -3.58 -5.17
N ASP A 55 -21.51 -3.71 -4.13
CA ASP A 55 -22.94 -3.44 -4.23
C ASP A 55 -23.18 -1.93 -4.09
N VAL A 56 -23.24 -1.25 -5.24
CA VAL A 56 -23.47 0.20 -5.30
C VAL A 56 -24.83 0.56 -4.68
N ARG A 57 -25.86 -0.29 -4.88
CA ARG A 57 -27.20 -0.04 -4.36
C ARG A 57 -27.19 -0.05 -2.84
N ALA A 58 -26.61 -1.08 -2.23
CA ALA A 58 -26.52 -1.20 -0.79
C ALA A 58 -25.73 -0.03 -0.16
N ILE A 59 -24.67 0.43 -0.82
CA ILE A 59 -23.89 1.59 -0.34
C ILE A 59 -24.72 2.88 -0.38
N ARG A 60 -25.51 3.09 -1.44
CA ARG A 60 -26.40 4.24 -1.56
C ARG A 60 -27.53 4.19 -0.54
N GLU A 61 -28.21 3.05 -0.45
CA GLU A 61 -29.38 2.86 0.43
C GLU A 61 -29.00 2.91 1.90
N GLY A 62 -27.81 2.42 2.27
CA GLY A 62 -27.25 2.57 3.61
C GLY A 62 -27.05 4.03 4.05
N GLN A 63 -27.10 4.99 3.11
CA GLN A 63 -27.06 6.43 3.39
C GLN A 63 -28.42 7.12 3.23
N GLY A 64 -29.47 6.40 2.88
CA GLY A 64 -30.82 6.95 2.67
C GLY A 64 -30.92 7.92 1.49
N LEU A 65 -30.08 7.77 0.46
CA LEU A 65 -30.03 8.70 -0.67
C LEU A 65 -30.74 8.15 -1.90
N THR A 66 -31.37 9.03 -2.66
CA THR A 66 -31.77 8.77 -4.06
C THR A 66 -30.54 8.65 -4.96
N ARG A 67 -30.72 8.14 -6.19
CA ARG A 67 -29.59 8.00 -7.14
C ARG A 67 -29.03 9.37 -7.51
N GLU A 68 -29.90 10.35 -7.66
CA GLU A 68 -29.61 11.74 -7.97
C GLU A 68 -28.79 12.38 -6.85
N GLN A 69 -29.25 12.26 -5.61
CA GLN A 69 -28.51 12.76 -4.44
C GLN A 69 -27.15 12.07 -4.26
N PHE A 70 -27.06 10.77 -4.54
CA PHE A 70 -25.81 10.04 -4.47
C PHE A 70 -24.83 10.47 -5.56
N ALA A 71 -25.32 10.64 -6.78
CA ALA A 71 -24.55 11.15 -7.91
C ALA A 71 -23.97 12.54 -7.62
N GLU A 72 -24.83 13.47 -7.21
CA GLU A 72 -24.46 14.84 -6.88
C GLU A 72 -23.43 14.87 -5.74
N ARG A 73 -23.70 14.15 -4.64
CA ARG A 73 -22.83 14.12 -3.46
C ARG A 73 -21.42 13.61 -3.74
N TYR A 74 -21.26 12.69 -4.69
CA TYR A 74 -20.01 11.98 -4.93
C TYR A 74 -19.38 12.24 -6.30
N GLY A 75 -19.94 13.18 -7.08
CA GLY A 75 -19.41 13.55 -8.39
C GLY A 75 -19.53 12.44 -9.44
N LEU A 76 -20.64 11.70 -9.43
CA LEU A 76 -20.88 10.56 -10.33
C LEU A 76 -22.03 10.85 -11.30
N GLN A 77 -22.08 10.11 -12.40
CA GLN A 77 -23.20 10.19 -13.33
C GLN A 77 -24.36 9.31 -12.86
N VAL A 78 -25.57 9.87 -12.77
CA VAL A 78 -26.79 9.13 -12.38
C VAL A 78 -27.00 7.89 -13.26
N ARG A 79 -26.78 8.03 -14.57
CA ARG A 79 -26.89 6.92 -15.53
C ARG A 79 -25.92 5.77 -15.21
N ALA A 80 -24.68 6.09 -14.82
CA ALA A 80 -23.70 5.09 -14.45
C ALA A 80 -24.12 4.33 -13.19
N ILE A 81 -24.62 5.03 -12.17
CA ILE A 81 -25.18 4.40 -10.95
C ILE A 81 -26.31 3.44 -11.33
N GLN A 82 -27.24 3.88 -12.19
CA GLN A 82 -28.34 3.03 -12.64
C GLN A 82 -27.84 1.76 -13.35
N GLU A 83 -26.90 1.87 -14.27
CA GLU A 83 -26.33 0.72 -14.98
C GLU A 83 -25.61 -0.26 -14.04
N TRP A 84 -24.93 0.25 -13.01
CA TRP A 84 -24.28 -0.58 -11.99
C TRP A 84 -25.28 -1.27 -11.07
N GLU A 85 -26.27 -0.54 -10.55
CA GLU A 85 -27.29 -1.09 -9.65
C GLU A 85 -28.24 -2.08 -10.33
N GLN A 86 -28.35 -2.03 -11.66
CA GLN A 86 -29.12 -2.98 -12.45
C GLN A 86 -28.26 -4.14 -12.98
N GLY A 87 -26.94 -4.11 -12.73
CA GLY A 87 -26.00 -5.13 -13.20
C GLY A 87 -25.74 -5.12 -14.71
N ARG A 88 -26.18 -4.09 -15.45
CA ARG A 88 -25.94 -3.95 -16.89
C ARG A 88 -24.48 -3.67 -17.22
N ARG A 89 -23.76 -3.01 -16.30
CA ARG A 89 -22.32 -2.77 -16.37
C ARG A 89 -21.71 -2.95 -14.98
N LYS A 90 -20.47 -3.45 -14.92
CA LYS A 90 -19.71 -3.46 -13.66
C LYS A 90 -18.95 -2.12 -13.48
N PRO A 91 -18.86 -1.58 -12.26
CA PRO A 91 -17.99 -0.43 -12.01
C PRO A 91 -16.53 -0.80 -12.29
N GLU A 92 -15.79 0.13 -12.88
CA GLU A 92 -14.36 -0.03 -13.15
C GLU A 92 -13.55 -0.16 -11.85
N PRO A 93 -12.34 -0.74 -11.86
CA PRO A 93 -11.58 -0.99 -10.64
C PRO A 93 -11.39 0.25 -9.75
N ALA A 94 -11.09 1.41 -10.35
CA ALA A 94 -10.97 2.67 -9.63
C ALA A 94 -12.29 3.10 -8.98
N VAL A 95 -13.41 2.91 -9.67
CA VAL A 95 -14.75 3.19 -9.12
C VAL A 95 -15.07 2.23 -7.98
N ARG A 96 -14.74 0.94 -8.08
CA ARG A 96 -14.94 0.00 -6.97
C ARG A 96 -14.13 0.41 -5.73
N ALA A 97 -12.91 0.90 -5.93
CA ALA A 97 -12.09 1.41 -4.83
C ALA A 97 -12.77 2.63 -4.20
N TYR A 98 -13.22 3.56 -5.03
CA TYR A 98 -13.94 4.74 -4.58
C TYR A 98 -15.22 4.40 -3.81
N MET A 99 -16.01 3.43 -4.28
CA MET A 99 -17.21 2.93 -3.58
C MET A 99 -16.87 2.32 -2.23
N LEU A 100 -15.76 1.58 -2.12
CA LEU A 100 -15.30 1.03 -0.85
C LEU A 100 -14.90 2.14 0.13
N VAL A 101 -14.23 3.20 -0.35
CA VAL A 101 -13.90 4.36 0.48
C VAL A 101 -15.16 5.10 0.92
N ILE A 102 -16.13 5.31 0.02
CA ILE A 102 -17.43 5.91 0.36
C ILE A 102 -18.16 5.08 1.44
N LYS A 103 -18.19 3.75 1.28
CA LYS A 103 -18.82 2.84 2.24
C LYS A 103 -18.21 2.96 3.63
N ASN A 104 -16.88 2.99 3.70
CA ASN A 104 -16.16 2.95 4.98
C ASN A 104 -16.01 4.34 5.62
N GLN A 105 -15.90 5.41 4.83
CA GLN A 105 -15.57 6.76 5.28
C GLN A 105 -16.35 7.85 4.51
N PRO A 106 -17.69 7.83 4.52
CA PRO A 106 -18.49 8.75 3.71
C PRO A 106 -18.27 10.23 4.08
N ALA A 107 -18.02 10.53 5.36
CA ALA A 107 -17.74 11.88 5.82
C ALA A 107 -16.39 12.43 5.31
N ALA A 108 -15.36 11.58 5.28
CA ALA A 108 -14.03 11.96 4.79
C ALA A 108 -14.06 12.27 3.29
N VAL A 109 -14.75 11.43 2.50
CA VAL A 109 -14.93 11.67 1.06
C VAL A 109 -15.64 12.99 0.80
N ARG A 110 -16.78 13.23 1.47
CA ARG A 110 -17.51 14.50 1.33
C ARG A 110 -16.63 15.70 1.64
N LYS A 111 -15.89 15.65 2.77
CA LYS A 111 -14.97 16.73 3.16
C LYS A 111 -13.90 16.97 2.09
N ALA A 112 -13.33 15.90 1.52
CA ALA A 112 -12.31 16.01 0.48
C ALA A 112 -12.85 16.64 -0.80
N LEU A 113 -14.09 16.32 -1.20
CA LEU A 113 -14.72 16.85 -2.41
C LEU A 113 -15.15 18.33 -2.29
N THR A 114 -15.48 18.79 -1.08
CA THR A 114 -15.88 20.20 -0.83
C THR A 114 -14.72 21.15 -0.55
N ALA A 115 -13.50 20.62 -0.36
CA ALA A 115 -12.31 21.42 -0.06
C ALA A 115 -11.54 21.88 -1.32
N ALA A 116 -12.05 21.56 -2.51
CA ALA A 116 -11.55 21.97 -3.81
C ALA A 116 -12.36 23.18 -4.33
#